data_AF-A0AAN5C7U1-F1
#
_entry.id   AF-A0AAN5C7U1-F1
#
_cell.length_a   1.000
_cell.length_b   1.000
_cell.length_c   1.000
_cell.angle_alpha   90.00
_cell.angle_beta   90.00
_cell.angle_gamma   90.00
#
_symmetry.space_group_name_H-M   'P 1'
#
loop_
_entity.id
_entity.type
_entity.pdbx_description
1 polymer ?
#
loop_
_entity_poly.entity_id
_entity_poly.type
_entity_poly.pdbx_seq_one_letter_code
_entity_poly.pdbx_strand_id
1 'polypeptide(L)'
;IVLCLQSIAATVLGEEPVDAVITVPANFTNAQREATKDAGRIAGLNVMQIVNEPTAAAIAFSKLSNCDEEMWRVLVYDLGGGTFDVSLVEITHRETKVIATDGLTSLGGNDFDMRIYDEAVTRFRDKGIDTKGFDWVLLGDCENAKRALARSESAWISTLRNGGAGFNLTYTRFCELCSDLFERTLTLTDKMLREAAIDEKVLDEVMLVGGSTRIRRVREMIAERFPIAIIRDETEPELAVAKGAAILAEALSKQHNSSGVESSTEDTVSLLDVTPLSIGLRVEREGCKVLIPRNTRCPFATYEYCTNMLDNRDKLIVEILEGDYVNLSNINTLAKLDISIPPRPRGKNKIKVELNIDVNGILNITATDDDTKVEVKTTIQNEKLNELEIVKMAEEL
;
A
#
# COMPACT_ATOMS: atom_id res chain seq x y z
N ILE A 1 -14.91 11.12 2.16
CA ILE A 1 -14.65 10.45 0.86
C ILE A 1 -15.46 9.16 0.75
N VAL A 2 -15.31 8.21 1.68
CA VAL A 2 -16.05 6.94 1.67
C VAL A 2 -17.57 7.14 1.55
N LEU A 3 -18.18 8.01 2.37
CA LEU A 3 -19.61 8.37 2.25
C LEU A 3 -20.01 8.92 0.86
N CYS A 4 -19.13 9.71 0.23
CA CYS A 4 -19.39 10.23 -1.11
C CYS A 4 -19.39 9.10 -2.15
N LEU A 5 -18.41 8.19 -2.07
CA LEU A 5 -18.34 7.01 -2.95
C LEU A 5 -19.53 6.07 -2.73
N GLN A 6 -19.92 5.84 -1.47
CA GLN A 6 -21.11 5.07 -1.10
C GLN A 6 -22.38 5.70 -1.69
N SER A 7 -22.55 7.02 -1.59
CA SER A 7 -23.70 7.74 -2.14
C SER A 7 -23.76 7.66 -3.68
N ILE A 8 -22.61 7.78 -4.35
CA ILE A 8 -22.50 7.59 -5.80
C ILE A 8 -22.91 6.15 -6.17
N ALA A 9 -22.38 5.15 -5.46
CA ALA A 9 -22.73 3.75 -5.69
C ALA A 9 -24.22 3.49 -5.44
N ALA A 10 -24.78 4.01 -4.36
CA ALA A 10 -26.20 3.86 -4.04
C ALA A 10 -27.11 4.46 -5.11
N THR A 11 -26.72 5.61 -5.67
CA THR A 11 -27.44 6.23 -6.79
C THR A 11 -27.44 5.36 -8.04
N VAL A 12 -26.31 4.71 -8.33
CA VAL A 12 -26.15 3.83 -9.51
C VAL A 12 -26.88 2.50 -9.31
N LEU A 13 -26.83 1.93 -8.12
CA LEU A 13 -27.44 0.63 -7.78
C LEU A 13 -28.95 0.72 -7.51
N GLY A 14 -29.43 1.87 -7.03
CA GLY A 14 -30.82 2.07 -6.58
C GLY A 14 -31.09 1.57 -5.15
N GLU A 15 -30.05 1.13 -4.43
CA GLU A 15 -30.10 0.68 -3.03
C GLU A 15 -28.78 1.00 -2.33
N GLU A 16 -28.79 1.04 -0.99
CA GLU A 16 -27.57 1.33 -0.21
C GLU A 16 -26.65 0.11 -0.17
N PRO A 17 -25.37 0.23 -0.59
CA PRO A 17 -24.43 -0.87 -0.45
C PRO A 17 -24.05 -1.05 1.02
N VAL A 18 -24.12 -2.29 1.49
CA VAL A 18 -23.81 -2.68 2.87
C VAL A 18 -22.39 -3.22 2.98
N ASP A 19 -21.97 -4.02 2.02
CA ASP A 19 -20.66 -4.70 2.02
C ASP A 19 -19.67 -4.01 1.08
N ALA A 20 -18.41 -3.91 1.49
CA ALA A 20 -17.35 -3.31 0.69
C ALA A 20 -16.00 -4.00 0.87
N VAL A 21 -15.22 -4.04 -0.22
CA VAL A 21 -13.77 -4.26 -0.20
C VAL A 21 -13.10 -2.90 -0.39
N ILE A 22 -12.13 -2.58 0.46
CA ILE A 22 -11.41 -1.30 0.40
C ILE A 22 -9.94 -1.56 0.08
N THR A 23 -9.39 -0.82 -0.87
CA THR A 23 -7.99 -0.95 -1.28
C THR A 23 -7.08 -0.03 -0.48
N VAL A 24 -5.83 -0.43 -0.29
CA VAL A 24 -4.77 0.37 0.35
C VAL A 24 -3.44 0.20 -0.39
N PRO A 25 -2.53 1.21 -0.36
CA PRO A 25 -1.18 1.05 -0.87
C PRO A 25 -0.48 -0.17 -0.26
N ALA A 26 0.35 -0.86 -1.04
CA ALA A 26 0.96 -2.12 -0.58
C ALA A 26 1.85 -1.92 0.65
N ASN A 27 2.56 -0.79 0.70
CA ASN A 27 3.43 -0.40 1.80
C ASN A 27 2.72 0.17 3.04
N PHE A 28 1.39 0.21 3.09
CA PHE A 28 0.67 0.66 4.27
C PHE A 28 1.03 -0.17 5.50
N THR A 29 1.41 0.54 6.55
CA THR A 29 1.63 -0.02 7.88
C THR A 29 0.34 -0.60 8.44
N ASN A 30 0.47 -1.48 9.42
CA ASN A 30 -0.67 -2.04 10.14
C ASN A 30 -1.63 -0.96 10.69
N ALA A 31 -1.10 0.13 11.25
CA ALA A 31 -1.90 1.22 11.79
C ALA A 31 -2.74 1.91 10.70
N GLN A 32 -2.15 2.15 9.52
CA GLN A 32 -2.87 2.77 8.40
C GLN A 32 -3.96 1.84 7.84
N ARG A 33 -3.73 0.53 7.84
CA ARG A 33 -4.74 -0.48 7.42
C ARG A 33 -5.95 -0.49 8.35
N GLU A 34 -5.72 -0.51 9.67
CA GLU A 34 -6.80 -0.48 10.66
C GLU A 34 -7.58 0.85 10.57
N ALA A 35 -6.89 1.98 10.48
CA ALA A 35 -7.53 3.29 10.31
C ALA A 35 -8.40 3.36 9.04
N THR A 36 -7.95 2.74 7.94
CA THR A 36 -8.74 2.66 6.70
C THR A 36 -9.98 1.79 6.86
N LYS A 37 -9.85 0.66 7.57
CA LYS A 37 -10.97 -0.22 7.88
C LYS A 37 -12.00 0.47 8.78
N ASP A 38 -11.55 1.21 9.79
CA ASP A 38 -12.41 1.98 10.68
C ASP A 38 -13.11 3.12 9.94
N ALA A 39 -12.45 3.80 8.99
CA ALA A 39 -13.10 4.78 8.12
C ALA A 39 -14.27 4.20 7.31
N GLY A 40 -14.15 2.94 6.86
CA GLY A 40 -15.25 2.20 6.23
C GLY A 40 -16.41 1.92 7.20
N ARG A 41 -16.09 1.48 8.42
CA ARG A 41 -17.10 1.22 9.47
C ARG A 41 -17.84 2.48 9.90
N ILE A 42 -17.13 3.60 10.06
CA ILE A 42 -17.72 4.91 10.37
C ILE A 42 -18.71 5.33 9.27
N ALA A 43 -18.43 4.98 8.02
CA ALA A 43 -19.34 5.21 6.90
C ALA A 43 -20.51 4.20 6.81
N GLY A 44 -20.68 3.33 7.81
CA GLY A 44 -21.76 2.33 7.84
C GLY A 44 -21.53 1.13 6.93
N LEU A 45 -20.31 0.92 6.39
CA LEU A 45 -19.99 -0.22 5.54
C LEU A 45 -19.44 -1.39 6.38
N ASN A 46 -19.89 -2.60 6.03
CA ASN A 46 -19.20 -3.82 6.41
C ASN A 46 -17.97 -4.02 5.51
N VAL A 47 -16.79 -3.67 6.05
CA VAL A 47 -15.52 -3.86 5.34
C VAL A 47 -15.14 -5.34 5.35
N MET A 48 -15.53 -6.05 4.30
CA MET A 48 -15.32 -7.49 4.14
C MET A 48 -13.83 -7.83 4.12
N GLN A 49 -13.04 -7.05 3.37
CA GLN A 49 -11.61 -7.24 3.25
C GLN A 49 -10.88 -5.94 2.90
N ILE A 50 -9.67 -5.78 3.44
CA ILE A 50 -8.68 -4.81 2.97
C ILE A 50 -7.75 -5.52 1.99
N VAL A 51 -7.53 -4.94 0.82
CA VAL A 51 -6.66 -5.52 -0.22
C VAL A 51 -5.61 -4.52 -0.68
N ASN A 52 -4.41 -4.98 -1.00
CA ASN A 52 -3.40 -4.11 -1.58
C ASN A 52 -3.81 -3.66 -2.99
N GLU A 53 -3.58 -2.39 -3.31
CA GLU A 53 -3.85 -1.79 -4.62
C GLU A 53 -3.24 -2.61 -5.79
N PRO A 54 -1.93 -2.96 -5.78
CA PRO A 54 -1.36 -3.75 -6.87
C PRO A 54 -1.93 -5.17 -6.93
N THR A 55 -2.32 -5.74 -5.79
CA THR A 55 -3.00 -7.04 -5.74
C THR A 55 -4.38 -6.95 -6.39
N ALA A 56 -5.16 -5.90 -6.10
CA ALA A 56 -6.44 -5.65 -6.73
C ALA A 56 -6.28 -5.45 -8.25
N ALA A 57 -5.30 -4.66 -8.68
CA ALA A 57 -5.01 -4.49 -10.11
C ALA A 57 -4.69 -5.83 -10.80
N ALA A 58 -3.91 -6.71 -10.14
CA ALA A 58 -3.62 -8.05 -10.66
C ALA A 58 -4.87 -8.95 -10.74
N ILE A 59 -5.82 -8.83 -9.80
CA ILE A 59 -7.12 -9.54 -9.88
C ILE A 59 -7.92 -9.05 -11.10
N ALA A 60 -7.98 -7.74 -11.33
CA ALA A 60 -8.66 -7.20 -12.51
C ALA A 60 -8.03 -7.74 -13.79
N PHE A 61 -6.71 -7.76 -13.84
CA PHE A 61 -5.95 -8.28 -14.95
C PHE A 61 -6.21 -9.77 -15.21
N SER A 62 -6.14 -10.62 -14.16
CA SER A 62 -6.31 -12.06 -14.31
C SER A 62 -7.67 -12.42 -14.91
N LYS A 63 -8.72 -11.67 -14.56
CA LYS A 63 -10.07 -11.89 -15.10
C LYS A 63 -10.23 -11.44 -16.54
N LEU A 64 -9.53 -10.39 -16.96
CA LEU A 64 -9.62 -9.82 -18.32
C LEU A 64 -8.79 -10.60 -19.34
N SER A 65 -7.68 -11.20 -18.91
CA SER A 65 -6.66 -11.66 -19.85
C SER A 65 -6.84 -13.09 -20.38
N ASN A 66 -7.97 -13.78 -20.10
CA ASN A 66 -8.21 -15.18 -20.53
C ASN A 66 -6.92 -16.03 -20.49
N CYS A 67 -6.29 -16.06 -19.32
CA CYS A 67 -4.99 -16.69 -19.14
C CYS A 67 -5.14 -18.21 -19.35
N ASP A 68 -4.63 -18.74 -20.47
CA ASP A 68 -4.58 -20.18 -20.80
C ASP A 68 -3.25 -20.83 -20.37
N GLU A 69 -2.31 -20.05 -19.82
CA GLU A 69 -1.00 -20.53 -19.36
C GLU A 69 -1.04 -21.04 -17.91
N GLU A 70 -0.17 -22.01 -17.60
CA GLU A 70 -0.09 -22.63 -16.27
C GLU A 70 0.28 -21.63 -15.16
N MET A 71 1.10 -20.62 -15.48
CA MET A 71 1.57 -19.59 -14.55
C MET A 71 2.06 -18.36 -15.32
N TRP A 72 1.61 -17.18 -14.90
CA TRP A 72 2.01 -15.90 -15.46
C TRP A 72 2.64 -15.00 -14.40
N ARG A 73 3.78 -14.39 -14.71
CA ARG A 73 4.46 -13.43 -13.83
C ARG A 73 4.23 -12.02 -14.33
N VAL A 74 3.47 -11.27 -13.53
CA VAL A 74 3.10 -9.89 -13.81
C VAL A 74 3.79 -8.97 -12.81
N LEU A 75 4.51 -7.98 -13.33
CA LEU A 75 5.00 -6.86 -12.54
C LEU A 75 3.95 -5.74 -12.58
N VAL A 76 3.28 -5.49 -11.45
CA VAL A 76 2.37 -4.35 -11.32
C VAL A 76 3.19 -3.13 -10.91
N TYR A 77 3.21 -2.12 -11.77
CA TYR A 77 3.89 -0.85 -11.57
C TYR A 77 2.85 0.25 -11.38
N ASP A 78 2.55 0.58 -10.12
CA ASP A 78 1.53 1.56 -9.75
C ASP A 78 2.16 2.90 -9.38
N LEU A 79 2.00 3.90 -10.26
CA LEU A 79 2.46 5.26 -10.01
C LEU A 79 1.25 6.19 -9.93
N GLY A 80 0.81 6.43 -8.71
CA GLY A 80 -0.37 7.23 -8.38
C GLY A 80 -0.07 8.73 -8.27
N GLY A 81 -0.94 9.43 -7.53
CA GLY A 81 -0.82 10.87 -7.26
C GLY A 81 0.17 11.21 -6.14
N GLY A 82 0.29 10.36 -5.12
CA GLY A 82 1.20 10.59 -3.98
C GLY A 82 2.06 9.40 -3.59
N THR A 83 1.78 8.22 -4.13
CA THR A 83 2.48 6.97 -3.83
C THR A 83 2.94 6.29 -5.10
N PHE A 84 3.99 5.50 -4.93
CA PHE A 84 4.48 4.55 -5.92
C PHE A 84 4.55 3.18 -5.25
N ASP A 85 3.93 2.17 -5.85
CA ASP A 85 3.98 0.79 -5.39
C ASP A 85 4.38 -0.12 -6.56
N VAL A 86 5.17 -1.14 -6.25
CA VAL A 86 5.58 -2.14 -7.22
C VAL A 86 5.43 -3.53 -6.60
N SER A 87 4.73 -4.41 -7.31
CA SER A 87 4.51 -5.78 -6.85
C SER A 87 4.76 -6.78 -7.96
N LEU A 88 5.47 -7.85 -7.62
CA LEU A 88 5.56 -9.02 -8.46
C LEU A 88 4.47 -10.00 -8.07
N VAL A 89 3.63 -10.37 -9.04
CA VAL A 89 2.48 -11.25 -8.85
C VAL A 89 2.60 -12.47 -9.75
N GLU A 90 2.43 -13.65 -9.18
CA GLU A 90 2.21 -14.90 -9.91
C GLU A 90 0.71 -15.15 -10.00
N ILE A 91 0.23 -15.29 -11.23
CA ILE A 91 -1.18 -15.54 -11.55
C ILE A 91 -1.27 -16.93 -12.16
N THR A 92 -2.16 -17.75 -11.63
CA THR A 92 -2.54 -19.04 -12.21
C THR A 92 -4.05 -19.08 -12.37
N HIS A 93 -4.59 -20.14 -12.99
CA HIS A 93 -6.04 -20.33 -13.08
C HIS A 93 -6.78 -20.37 -11.73
N ARG A 94 -6.09 -20.65 -10.62
CA ARG A 94 -6.71 -20.88 -9.30
C ARG A 94 -6.35 -19.84 -8.25
N GLU A 95 -5.18 -19.23 -8.38
CA GLU A 95 -4.63 -18.34 -7.36
C GLU A 95 -3.96 -17.11 -7.96
N THR A 96 -4.10 -15.99 -7.27
CA THR A 96 -3.31 -14.78 -7.47
C THR A 96 -2.45 -14.58 -6.24
N LYS A 97 -1.14 -14.60 -6.44
CA LYS A 97 -0.16 -14.69 -5.37
C LYS A 97 0.87 -13.59 -5.49
N VAL A 98 0.97 -12.77 -4.46
CA VAL A 98 2.03 -11.75 -4.38
C VAL A 98 3.33 -12.43 -3.95
N ILE A 99 4.39 -12.23 -4.74
CA ILE A 99 5.73 -12.78 -4.48
C ILE A 99 6.55 -11.81 -3.66
N ALA A 100 6.54 -10.55 -4.08
CA ALA A 100 7.25 -9.49 -3.41
C ALA A 100 6.57 -8.17 -3.73
N THR A 101 6.61 -7.26 -2.75
CA THR A 101 6.10 -5.90 -2.92
C THR A 101 7.06 -4.90 -2.27
N ASP A 102 7.14 -3.71 -2.85
CA ASP A 102 7.86 -2.56 -2.30
C ASP A 102 7.17 -1.26 -2.75
N GLY A 103 7.52 -0.12 -2.13
CA GLY A 103 6.90 1.15 -2.51
C GLY A 103 7.52 2.38 -1.85
N LEU A 104 7.15 3.55 -2.36
CA LEU A 104 7.47 4.87 -1.82
C LEU A 104 6.16 5.57 -1.45
N THR A 105 5.95 5.78 -0.14
CA THR A 105 4.74 6.42 0.41
C THR A 105 4.64 7.92 0.12
N SER A 106 5.72 8.53 -0.38
CA SER A 106 5.84 9.97 -0.62
C SER A 106 6.50 10.26 -1.97
N LEU A 107 6.05 9.57 -3.02
CA LEU A 107 6.46 9.82 -4.39
C LEU A 107 5.29 9.53 -5.33
N GLY A 108 4.82 10.53 -6.06
CA GLY A 108 3.81 10.35 -7.09
C GLY A 108 3.62 11.57 -7.99
N GLY A 109 2.46 11.64 -8.63
CA GLY A 109 1.98 12.74 -9.49
C GLY A 109 2.29 14.15 -8.98
N ASN A 110 2.05 14.37 -7.68
CA ASN A 110 2.19 15.65 -7.01
C ASN A 110 3.65 16.10 -6.93
N ASP A 111 4.59 15.17 -6.77
CA ASP A 111 6.03 15.51 -6.72
C ASP A 111 6.52 16.01 -8.08
N PHE A 112 6.02 15.42 -9.17
CA PHE A 112 6.29 15.93 -10.53
C PHE A 112 5.71 17.33 -10.74
N ASP A 113 4.50 17.59 -10.22
CA ASP A 113 3.88 18.92 -10.29
C ASP A 113 4.69 19.96 -9.51
N MET A 114 5.21 19.58 -8.34
CA MET A 114 6.08 20.42 -7.52
C MET A 114 7.40 20.78 -8.24
N ARG A 115 8.00 19.84 -8.99
CA ARG A 115 9.20 20.14 -9.80
C ARG A 115 8.92 21.18 -10.89
N ILE A 116 7.75 21.08 -11.52
CA ILE A 116 7.31 22.07 -12.51
C ILE A 116 7.03 23.41 -11.84
N TYR A 117 6.39 23.40 -10.67
CA TYR A 117 6.09 24.59 -9.89
C TYR A 117 7.37 25.34 -9.47
N ASP A 118 8.40 24.65 -8.96
CA ASP A 118 9.67 25.27 -8.57
C ASP A 118 10.39 25.94 -9.75
N GLU A 119 10.38 25.30 -10.92
CA GLU A 119 10.87 25.89 -12.17
C GLU A 119 10.03 27.11 -12.57
N ALA A 120 8.70 27.03 -12.46
CA ALA A 120 7.80 28.13 -12.81
C ALA A 120 8.00 29.35 -11.91
N VAL A 121 8.09 29.16 -10.60
CA VAL A 121 8.38 30.22 -9.63
C VAL A 121 9.71 30.90 -9.94
N THR A 122 10.74 30.12 -10.26
CA THR A 122 12.06 30.66 -10.63
C THR A 122 11.97 31.51 -11.89
N ARG A 123 11.33 31.00 -12.96
CA ARG A 123 11.21 31.75 -14.22
C ARG A 123 10.33 32.98 -14.13
N PHE A 124 9.28 32.95 -13.33
CA PHE A 124 8.44 34.13 -13.12
C PHE A 124 9.18 35.19 -12.31
N ARG A 125 9.93 34.79 -11.29
CA ARG A 125 10.80 35.70 -10.53
C ARG A 125 11.83 36.38 -11.43
N ASP A 126 12.47 35.64 -12.34
CA ASP A 126 13.43 36.20 -13.31
C ASP A 126 12.79 37.20 -14.28
N LYS A 127 11.49 37.07 -14.53
CA LYS A 127 10.67 38.03 -15.29
C LYS A 127 10.12 39.17 -14.43
N GLY A 128 10.45 39.24 -13.15
CA GLY A 128 9.95 40.25 -12.21
C GLY A 128 8.49 40.04 -11.77
N ILE A 129 7.96 38.81 -11.91
CA ILE A 129 6.60 38.45 -11.54
C ILE A 129 6.63 37.75 -10.17
N ASP A 130 5.97 38.34 -9.17
CA ASP A 130 5.79 37.73 -7.85
C ASP A 130 4.66 36.69 -7.90
N THR A 131 4.95 35.46 -7.44
CA THR A 131 3.98 34.35 -7.41
C THR A 131 3.18 34.26 -6.11
N LYS A 132 3.53 35.05 -5.09
CA LYS A 132 2.88 34.99 -3.78
C LYS A 132 1.37 35.20 -3.86
N GLY A 133 0.63 34.29 -3.21
CA GLY A 133 -0.82 34.42 -3.05
C GLY A 133 -1.64 33.86 -4.21
N PHE A 134 -1.03 33.15 -5.16
CA PHE A 134 -1.75 32.34 -6.15
C PHE A 134 -1.11 30.96 -6.38
N ASP A 135 -0.36 30.46 -5.41
CA ASP A 135 0.38 29.19 -5.49
C ASP A 135 -0.52 28.01 -5.90
N TRP A 136 -1.74 27.95 -5.37
CA TRP A 136 -2.74 26.93 -5.72
C TRP A 136 -3.12 26.96 -7.21
N VAL A 137 -3.29 28.15 -7.79
CA VAL A 137 -3.63 28.32 -9.21
C VAL A 137 -2.45 27.91 -10.08
N LEU A 138 -1.24 28.34 -9.71
CA LEU A 138 -0.03 27.98 -10.44
C LEU A 138 0.22 26.47 -10.40
N LEU A 139 0.00 25.82 -9.25
CA LEU A 139 0.13 24.38 -9.12
C LEU A 139 -0.87 23.63 -10.02
N GLY A 140 -2.11 24.10 -10.10
CA GLY A 140 -3.10 23.56 -11.06
C GLY A 140 -2.67 23.72 -12.52
N ASP A 141 -2.07 24.86 -12.89
CA ASP A 141 -1.51 25.07 -14.22
C ASP A 141 -0.30 24.15 -14.49
N CYS A 142 0.52 23.87 -13.47
CA CYS A 142 1.63 22.93 -13.55
C CYS A 142 1.14 21.49 -13.78
N GLU A 143 0.08 21.07 -13.08
CA GLU A 143 -0.54 19.76 -13.30
C GLU A 143 -1.12 19.64 -14.72
N ASN A 144 -1.80 20.69 -15.20
CA ASN A 144 -2.32 20.72 -16.56
C ASN A 144 -1.18 20.66 -17.60
N ALA A 145 -0.06 21.36 -17.34
CA ALA A 145 1.12 21.29 -18.20
C ALA A 145 1.74 19.88 -18.20
N LYS A 146 1.87 19.23 -17.04
CA LYS A 146 2.30 17.81 -16.93
C LYS A 146 1.43 16.90 -17.79
N ARG A 147 0.09 17.03 -17.67
CA ARG A 147 -0.87 16.25 -18.45
C ARG A 147 -0.74 16.52 -19.95
N ALA A 148 -0.51 17.77 -20.36
CA ALA A 148 -0.30 18.13 -21.76
C ALA A 148 1.01 17.55 -22.32
N LEU A 149 2.09 17.56 -21.53
CA LEU A 149 3.40 17.01 -21.90
C LEU A 149 3.40 15.48 -22.09
N ALA A 150 2.39 14.77 -21.58
CA ALA A 150 2.18 13.36 -21.91
C ALA A 150 1.86 13.13 -23.40
N ARG A 151 1.44 14.16 -24.14
CA ARG A 151 1.02 14.06 -25.55
C ARG A 151 1.68 15.10 -26.47
N SER A 152 2.39 16.08 -25.90
CA SER A 152 2.95 17.23 -26.62
C SER A 152 4.41 17.48 -26.23
N GLU A 153 5.20 18.04 -27.15
CA GLU A 153 6.62 18.38 -26.90
C GLU A 153 6.81 19.63 -26.02
N SER A 154 5.74 20.40 -25.82
CA SER A 154 5.75 21.57 -24.95
C SER A 154 4.37 21.86 -24.37
N ALA A 155 4.34 22.48 -23.21
CA ALA A 155 3.13 23.00 -22.57
C ALA A 155 3.34 24.43 -22.09
N TRP A 156 2.31 25.26 -22.27
CA TRP A 156 2.33 26.65 -21.83
C TRP A 156 1.90 26.75 -20.36
N ILE A 157 2.71 27.43 -19.55
CA ILE A 157 2.40 27.75 -18.16
C ILE A 157 2.30 29.26 -18.05
N SER A 158 1.17 29.77 -17.58
CA SER A 158 0.91 31.21 -17.46
C SER A 158 0.63 31.63 -16.03
N THR A 159 0.93 32.87 -15.71
CA THR A 159 0.29 33.54 -14.59
C THR A 159 -1.05 34.08 -15.06
N LEU A 160 -2.17 33.59 -14.51
CA LEU A 160 -3.50 34.18 -14.75
C LEU A 160 -3.60 35.64 -14.24
N ARG A 161 -2.58 36.13 -13.50
CA ARG A 161 -2.39 37.52 -13.06
C ARG A 161 -1.26 38.20 -13.84
N ASN A 162 -1.24 39.54 -13.85
CA ASN A 162 -0.22 40.38 -14.53
C ASN A 162 -0.15 40.25 -16.07
N GLY A 163 -1.30 40.28 -16.75
CA GLY A 163 -1.34 40.46 -18.21
C GLY A 163 -1.03 39.19 -19.03
N GLY A 164 -1.11 38.00 -18.43
CA GLY A 164 -1.00 36.72 -19.16
C GLY A 164 0.44 36.31 -19.50
N ALA A 165 1.43 36.82 -18.77
CA ALA A 165 2.80 36.40 -18.91
C ALA A 165 2.94 34.89 -18.63
N GLY A 166 3.68 34.19 -19.47
CA GLY A 166 3.88 32.75 -19.36
C GLY A 166 5.17 32.30 -20.02
N PHE A 167 5.41 31.00 -20.01
CA PHE A 167 6.51 30.38 -20.72
C PHE A 167 6.11 28.98 -21.22
N ASN A 168 6.78 28.52 -22.26
CA ASN A 168 6.68 27.12 -22.68
C ASN A 168 7.68 26.28 -21.88
N LEU A 169 7.17 25.29 -21.17
CA LEU A 169 7.96 24.19 -20.64
C LEU A 169 8.06 23.11 -21.71
N THR A 170 9.27 22.66 -22.04
CA THR A 170 9.48 21.58 -23.01
C THR A 170 9.47 20.21 -22.32
N TYR A 171 9.11 19.17 -23.06
CA TYR A 171 9.16 17.78 -22.58
C TYR A 171 10.56 17.39 -22.10
N THR A 172 11.61 17.78 -22.82
CA THR A 172 13.00 17.55 -22.42
C THR A 172 13.31 18.18 -21.07
N ARG A 173 12.91 19.44 -20.86
CA ARG A 173 13.16 20.13 -19.58
C ARG A 173 12.39 19.48 -18.43
N PHE A 174 11.15 19.05 -18.68
CA PHE A 174 10.38 18.29 -17.69
C PHE A 174 11.09 16.98 -17.31
N CYS A 175 11.63 16.25 -18.29
CA CYS A 175 12.37 15.02 -18.03
C CYS A 175 13.64 15.27 -17.18
N GLU A 176 14.36 16.36 -17.45
CA GLU A 176 15.54 16.75 -16.64
C GLU A 176 15.15 17.06 -15.19
N LEU A 177 14.10 17.86 -14.98
CA LEU A 177 13.63 18.30 -13.67
C LEU A 177 13.18 17.14 -12.77
N CYS A 178 12.70 16.06 -13.38
CA CYS A 178 12.12 14.90 -12.71
C CYS A 178 12.98 13.65 -12.80
N SER A 179 14.20 13.75 -13.35
CA SER A 179 15.09 12.62 -13.63
C SER A 179 15.33 11.73 -12.41
N ASP A 180 15.64 12.33 -11.26
CA ASP A 180 15.86 11.61 -10.00
C ASP A 180 14.60 10.90 -9.48
N LEU A 181 13.41 11.46 -9.71
CA LEU A 181 12.15 10.84 -9.31
C LEU A 181 11.87 9.58 -10.14
N PHE A 182 12.12 9.63 -11.46
CA PHE A 182 12.00 8.47 -12.34
C PHE A 182 13.04 7.38 -12.01
N GLU A 183 14.28 7.77 -11.72
CA GLU A 183 15.33 6.81 -11.34
C GLU A 183 15.02 6.11 -10.01
N ARG A 184 14.42 6.82 -9.05
CA ARG A 184 14.04 6.25 -7.75
C ARG A 184 13.01 5.12 -7.89
N THR A 185 12.01 5.28 -8.76
CA THR A 185 10.98 4.24 -8.96
C THR A 185 11.55 2.98 -9.63
N LEU A 186 12.44 3.15 -10.62
CA LEU A 186 13.18 2.04 -11.21
C LEU A 186 14.12 1.35 -10.23
N THR A 187 14.89 2.13 -9.47
CA THR A 187 15.86 1.59 -8.50
C THR A 187 15.17 0.71 -7.47
N LEU A 188 13.98 1.12 -7.02
CA LEU A 188 13.15 0.33 -6.10
C LEU A 188 12.64 -0.95 -6.75
N THR A 189 12.17 -0.86 -8.01
CA THR A 189 11.73 -2.02 -8.80
C THR A 189 12.85 -3.06 -8.91
N ASP A 190 14.06 -2.62 -9.25
CA ASP A 190 15.23 -3.48 -9.35
C ASP A 190 15.66 -4.08 -8.00
N LYS A 191 15.56 -3.29 -6.92
CA LYS A 191 15.82 -3.79 -5.57
C LYS A 191 14.85 -4.94 -5.24
N MET A 192 13.56 -4.73 -5.48
CA MET A 192 12.52 -5.72 -5.19
C MET A 192 12.74 -7.02 -5.98
N LEU A 193 12.98 -6.93 -7.30
CA LEU A 193 13.23 -8.12 -8.13
C LEU A 193 14.47 -8.90 -7.70
N ARG A 194 15.56 -8.19 -7.34
CA ARG A 194 16.77 -8.83 -6.80
C ARG A 194 16.53 -9.55 -5.49
N GLU A 195 15.79 -8.94 -4.56
CA GLU A 195 15.45 -9.54 -3.27
C GLU A 195 14.51 -10.75 -3.42
N ALA A 196 13.64 -10.73 -4.42
CA ALA A 196 12.81 -11.87 -4.80
C ALA A 196 13.60 -12.99 -5.51
N ALA A 197 14.86 -12.76 -5.88
CA ALA A 197 15.68 -13.65 -6.70
C ALA A 197 15.04 -14.03 -8.05
N ILE A 198 14.36 -13.06 -8.67
CA ILE A 198 13.66 -13.24 -9.96
C ILE A 198 14.48 -12.58 -11.07
N ASP A 199 14.73 -13.35 -12.13
CA ASP A 199 15.32 -12.83 -13.37
C ASP A 199 14.24 -12.04 -14.14
N GLU A 200 14.54 -10.83 -14.58
CA GLU A 200 13.62 -10.03 -15.40
C GLU A 200 13.18 -10.73 -16.69
N LYS A 201 13.97 -11.69 -17.19
CA LYS A 201 13.64 -12.47 -18.39
C LYS A 201 12.48 -13.44 -18.19
N VAL A 202 12.11 -13.70 -16.93
CA VAL A 202 10.94 -14.54 -16.60
C VAL A 202 9.70 -13.70 -16.28
N LEU A 203 9.77 -12.38 -16.45
CA LEU A 203 8.58 -11.52 -16.41
C LEU A 203 7.88 -11.60 -17.75
N ASP A 204 6.61 -11.99 -17.72
CA ASP A 204 5.81 -12.12 -18.92
C ASP A 204 5.15 -10.78 -19.28
N GLU A 205 4.69 -10.05 -18.26
CA GLU A 205 4.00 -8.77 -18.45
C GLU A 205 4.37 -7.73 -17.38
N VAL A 206 4.39 -6.46 -17.79
CA VAL A 206 4.41 -5.29 -16.91
C VAL A 206 3.10 -4.53 -17.06
N MET A 207 2.33 -4.47 -15.98
CA MET A 207 1.06 -3.76 -15.91
C MET A 207 1.27 -2.35 -15.35
N LEU A 208 0.93 -1.33 -16.14
CA LEU A 208 1.02 0.07 -15.70
C LEU A 208 -0.30 0.50 -15.04
N VAL A 209 -0.22 0.90 -13.76
CA VAL A 209 -1.36 1.32 -12.94
C VAL A 209 -1.14 2.75 -12.43
N GLY A 210 -2.22 3.51 -12.27
CA GLY A 210 -2.14 4.88 -11.76
C GLY A 210 -1.85 5.93 -12.85
N GLY A 211 -2.44 7.12 -12.69
CA GLY A 211 -2.46 8.15 -13.73
C GLY A 211 -1.08 8.69 -14.12
N SER A 212 -0.09 8.65 -13.22
CA SER A 212 1.26 9.15 -13.52
C SER A 212 2.04 8.21 -14.43
N THR A 213 1.61 6.95 -14.63
CA THR A 213 2.18 6.08 -15.67
C THR A 213 1.87 6.55 -17.09
N ARG A 214 0.95 7.51 -17.28
CA ARG A 214 0.72 8.17 -18.57
C ARG A 214 1.85 9.10 -18.97
N ILE A 215 2.78 9.44 -18.07
CA ILE A 215 3.99 10.18 -18.39
C ILE A 215 4.83 9.35 -19.38
N ARG A 216 5.10 9.91 -20.56
CA ARG A 216 5.88 9.25 -21.62
C ARG A 216 7.20 8.68 -21.12
N ARG A 217 7.96 9.47 -20.34
CA ARG A 217 9.27 9.05 -19.83
C ARG A 217 9.17 7.80 -18.96
N VAL A 218 8.10 7.65 -18.18
CA VAL A 218 7.88 6.45 -17.36
C VAL A 218 7.72 5.22 -18.26
N ARG A 219 6.96 5.33 -19.35
CA ARG A 219 6.75 4.23 -20.30
C ARG A 219 8.00 3.88 -21.08
N GLU A 220 8.70 4.90 -21.58
CA GLU A 220 9.99 4.76 -22.26
C GLU A 220 10.99 4.02 -21.35
N MET A 221 11.07 4.45 -20.09
CA MET A 221 11.94 3.86 -19.07
C MET A 221 11.61 2.39 -18.76
N ILE A 222 10.33 2.05 -18.65
CA ILE A 222 9.88 0.67 -18.42
C ILE A 222 10.14 -0.21 -19.65
N ALA A 223 9.94 0.30 -20.86
CA ALA A 223 10.26 -0.38 -22.11
C ALA A 223 11.76 -0.62 -22.31
N GLU A 224 12.58 0.36 -21.96
CA GLU A 224 14.04 0.23 -21.94
C GLU A 224 14.49 -0.84 -20.92
N ARG A 225 13.85 -0.85 -19.75
CA ARG A 225 14.21 -1.74 -18.64
C ARG A 225 13.77 -3.19 -18.87
N PHE A 226 12.59 -3.41 -19.44
CA PHE A 226 11.98 -4.73 -19.62
C PHE A 226 11.70 -5.00 -21.11
N PRO A 227 12.73 -5.19 -21.95
CA PRO A 227 12.56 -5.27 -23.41
C PRO A 227 11.87 -6.55 -23.89
N ILE A 228 11.73 -7.56 -23.03
CA ILE A 228 11.13 -8.86 -23.35
C ILE A 228 9.66 -8.93 -22.90
N ALA A 229 9.35 -8.32 -21.75
CA ALA A 229 8.02 -8.36 -21.18
C ALA A 229 7.02 -7.57 -22.03
N ILE A 230 5.79 -8.05 -22.09
CA ILE A 230 4.70 -7.28 -22.69
C ILE A 230 4.40 -6.11 -21.77
N ILE A 231 4.40 -4.88 -22.29
CA ILE A 231 3.99 -3.72 -21.51
C ILE A 231 2.53 -3.45 -21.83
N ARG A 232 1.67 -3.72 -20.85
CA ARG A 232 0.26 -3.45 -21.00
C ARG A 232 -0.07 -2.07 -20.50
N ASP A 233 -0.55 -1.29 -21.46
CA ASP A 233 -1.25 -0.07 -21.18
C ASP A 233 -2.73 -0.42 -20.95
N GLU A 234 -3.15 -0.44 -19.69
CA GLU A 234 -4.57 -0.52 -19.37
C GLU A 234 -5.26 0.68 -20.02
N THR A 235 -6.46 0.50 -20.59
CA THR A 235 -7.15 1.64 -21.23
C THR A 235 -7.49 2.73 -20.19
N GLU A 236 -7.73 2.27 -18.96
CA GLU A 236 -8.08 3.07 -17.79
C GLU A 236 -7.24 2.61 -16.59
N PRO A 237 -5.93 2.91 -16.57
CA PRO A 237 -5.01 2.48 -15.50
C PRO A 237 -5.43 3.06 -14.14
N GLU A 238 -6.13 4.19 -14.14
CA GLU A 238 -6.78 4.77 -12.96
C GLU A 238 -7.96 3.95 -12.38
N LEU A 239 -8.55 3.02 -13.14
CA LEU A 239 -9.69 2.20 -12.69
C LEU A 239 -9.32 0.75 -12.36
N ALA A 240 -8.10 0.30 -12.69
CA ALA A 240 -7.68 -1.10 -12.54
C ALA A 240 -7.88 -1.62 -11.11
N VAL A 241 -7.44 -0.83 -10.12
CA VAL A 241 -7.57 -1.14 -8.69
C VAL A 241 -9.03 -1.29 -8.29
N ALA A 242 -9.89 -0.33 -8.66
CA ALA A 242 -11.31 -0.35 -8.30
C ALA A 242 -12.05 -1.53 -8.95
N LYS A 243 -11.75 -1.85 -10.21
CA LYS A 243 -12.28 -3.03 -10.91
C LYS A 243 -11.90 -4.32 -10.17
N GLY A 244 -10.64 -4.42 -9.74
CA GLY A 244 -10.13 -5.56 -8.99
C GLY A 244 -10.80 -5.76 -7.63
N ALA A 245 -10.97 -4.66 -6.89
CA ALA A 245 -11.65 -4.66 -5.60
C ALA A 245 -13.13 -5.10 -5.75
N ALA A 246 -13.80 -4.65 -6.82
CA ALA A 246 -15.18 -5.04 -7.11
C ALA A 246 -15.30 -6.54 -7.44
N ILE A 247 -14.36 -7.09 -8.24
CA ILE A 247 -14.31 -8.54 -8.53
C ILE A 247 -14.09 -9.36 -7.25
N LEU A 248 -13.20 -8.90 -6.37
CA LEU A 248 -12.97 -9.54 -5.07
C LEU A 248 -14.22 -9.48 -4.18
N ALA A 249 -14.89 -8.33 -4.11
CA ALA A 249 -16.13 -8.17 -3.35
C ALA A 249 -17.20 -9.16 -3.84
N GLU A 250 -17.39 -9.29 -5.15
CA GLU A 250 -18.33 -10.26 -5.74
C GLU A 250 -18.00 -11.70 -5.33
N ALA A 251 -16.72 -12.09 -5.37
CA ALA A 251 -16.28 -13.42 -4.97
C ALA A 251 -16.55 -13.71 -3.48
N LEU A 252 -16.28 -12.74 -2.59
CA LEU A 252 -16.52 -12.87 -1.16
C LEU A 252 -18.02 -12.94 -0.83
N SER A 253 -18.86 -12.12 -1.48
CA SER A 253 -20.32 -12.17 -1.29
C SER A 253 -20.90 -13.52 -1.71
N LYS A 254 -20.39 -14.14 -2.78
CA LYS A 254 -20.80 -15.49 -3.21
C LYS A 254 -20.41 -16.56 -2.19
N GLN A 255 -19.23 -16.48 -1.59
CA GLN A 255 -18.80 -17.42 -0.55
C GLN A 255 -19.68 -17.37 0.69
N HIS A 256 -20.04 -16.17 1.16
CA HIS A 256 -20.93 -16.00 2.32
C HIS A 256 -22.33 -16.61 2.08
N ASN A 257 -22.88 -16.44 0.88
CA ASN A 257 -24.20 -16.95 0.51
C ASN A 257 -24.24 -18.46 0.19
N SER A 258 -23.09 -19.09 -0.02
CA SER A 258 -22.98 -20.51 -0.41
C SER A 258 -22.90 -21.48 0.77
N SER A 259 -23.16 -21.03 2.01
CA SER A 259 -23.13 -21.84 3.24
C SER A 259 -24.16 -23.00 3.31
N GLY A 260 -24.76 -23.41 2.19
CA GLY A 260 -25.76 -24.49 2.11
C GLY A 260 -25.74 -25.36 0.85
N VAL A 261 -24.86 -25.11 -0.12
CA VAL A 261 -24.71 -25.96 -1.32
C VAL A 261 -23.22 -26.07 -1.63
N GLU A 262 -22.72 -27.30 -1.79
CA GLU A 262 -21.32 -27.59 -2.17
C GLU A 262 -20.91 -26.71 -3.35
N SER A 263 -20.15 -25.64 -3.07
CA SER A 263 -19.59 -24.80 -4.11
C SER A 263 -18.58 -25.64 -4.87
N SER A 264 -18.78 -25.80 -6.17
CA SER A 264 -17.76 -26.31 -7.08
C SER A 264 -16.44 -25.59 -6.78
N THR A 265 -15.39 -26.37 -6.50
CA THR A 265 -14.03 -25.93 -6.13
C THR A 265 -13.33 -25.05 -7.17
N GLU A 266 -14.03 -24.64 -8.23
CA GLU A 266 -13.53 -23.89 -9.37
C GLU A 266 -13.70 -22.36 -9.21
N ASP A 267 -14.57 -21.88 -8.31
CA ASP A 267 -14.88 -20.43 -8.18
C ASP A 267 -14.18 -19.72 -7.01
N THR A 268 -13.41 -20.42 -6.18
CA THR A 268 -12.66 -19.78 -5.10
C THR A 268 -11.36 -19.19 -5.62
N VAL A 269 -11.40 -17.94 -6.05
CA VAL A 269 -10.19 -17.12 -6.23
C VAL A 269 -9.51 -17.02 -4.87
N SER A 270 -8.41 -17.75 -4.70
CA SER A 270 -7.58 -17.65 -3.51
C SER A 270 -6.60 -16.50 -3.71
N LEU A 271 -6.64 -15.55 -2.76
CA LEU A 271 -5.74 -14.40 -2.74
C LEU A 271 -4.74 -14.56 -1.61
N LEU A 272 -3.46 -14.60 -1.96
CA LEU A 272 -2.37 -14.71 -1.01
C LEU A 272 -1.50 -13.45 -1.12
N ASP A 273 -1.80 -12.48 -0.25
CA ASP A 273 -1.01 -11.27 -0.09
C ASP A 273 0.18 -11.52 0.85
N VAL A 274 1.07 -10.53 0.98
CA VAL A 274 2.28 -10.62 1.80
C VAL A 274 2.49 -9.41 2.71
N THR A 275 3.27 -9.58 3.78
CA THR A 275 3.67 -8.48 4.66
C THR A 275 4.62 -7.51 3.95
N PRO A 276 4.39 -6.19 3.99
CA PRO A 276 5.27 -5.22 3.32
C PRO A 276 6.60 -5.01 4.06
N LEU A 277 6.57 -5.13 5.39
CA LEU A 277 7.71 -4.91 6.27
C LEU A 277 7.90 -6.11 7.19
N SER A 278 9.12 -6.25 7.71
CA SER A 278 9.43 -7.31 8.65
C SER A 278 8.93 -6.93 10.05
N ILE A 279 8.35 -7.88 10.78
CA ILE A 279 7.86 -7.70 12.15
C ILE A 279 8.69 -8.55 13.11
N GLY A 280 9.05 -7.97 14.26
CA GLY A 280 9.95 -8.60 15.21
C GLY A 280 9.79 -8.11 16.63
N LEU A 281 10.57 -8.72 17.52
CA LEU A 281 10.64 -8.39 18.94
C LEU A 281 11.85 -7.53 19.24
N ARG A 282 11.68 -6.53 20.11
CA ARG A 282 12.80 -5.85 20.74
C ARG A 282 13.54 -6.82 21.65
N VAL A 283 14.83 -7.03 21.39
CA VAL A 283 15.73 -7.79 22.28
C VAL A 283 16.74 -6.83 22.86
N GLU A 284 16.82 -6.74 24.19
CA GLU A 284 17.83 -5.91 24.86
C GLU A 284 19.24 -6.33 24.41
N ARG A 285 20.09 -5.36 24.07
CA ARG A 285 21.47 -5.52 23.57
C ARG A 285 21.64 -6.04 22.13
N GLU A 286 20.68 -6.78 21.58
CA GLU A 286 20.75 -7.35 20.22
C GLU A 286 19.93 -6.56 19.17
N GLY A 287 19.17 -5.55 19.61
CA GLY A 287 18.46 -4.62 18.72
C GLY A 287 17.06 -5.10 18.35
N CYS A 288 16.95 -6.18 17.58
CA CYS A 288 15.67 -6.82 17.24
C CYS A 288 15.86 -8.27 16.78
N LYS A 289 14.91 -9.14 17.15
CA LYS A 289 14.75 -10.48 16.57
C LYS A 289 13.55 -10.49 15.62
N VAL A 290 13.82 -10.66 14.33
CA VAL A 290 12.77 -10.77 13.30
C VAL A 290 12.03 -12.10 13.46
N LEU A 291 10.70 -12.04 13.54
CA LEU A 291 9.84 -13.22 13.65
C LEU A 291 9.02 -13.47 12.39
N ILE A 292 8.62 -12.39 11.71
CA ILE A 292 7.88 -12.42 10.47
C ILE A 292 8.69 -11.59 9.46
N PRO A 293 9.46 -12.21 8.57
CA PRO A 293 10.18 -11.50 7.53
C PRO A 293 9.25 -10.71 6.60
N ARG A 294 9.75 -9.68 5.91
CA ARG A 294 9.02 -9.03 4.80
C ARG A 294 8.66 -10.08 3.75
N ASN A 295 7.60 -9.82 2.99
CA ASN A 295 7.05 -10.70 1.98
C ASN A 295 6.57 -12.06 2.54
N THR A 296 6.27 -12.15 3.86
CA THR A 296 5.65 -13.35 4.43
C THR A 296 4.18 -13.39 4.04
N ARG A 297 3.71 -14.55 3.55
CA ARG A 297 2.31 -14.71 3.08
C ARG A 297 1.32 -14.58 4.22
N CYS A 298 0.23 -13.86 3.99
CA CYS A 298 -0.88 -13.70 4.91
C CYS A 298 -2.02 -14.68 4.55
N PRO A 299 -2.72 -15.27 5.54
CA PRO A 299 -2.49 -15.12 6.99
C PRO A 299 -1.27 -15.92 7.48
N PHE A 300 -0.66 -15.48 8.57
CA PHE A 300 0.52 -16.13 9.16
C PHE A 300 0.52 -16.04 10.68
N ALA A 301 0.93 -17.11 11.36
CA ALA A 301 1.08 -17.13 12.81
C ALA A 301 2.44 -17.70 13.21
N THR A 302 3.08 -17.05 14.19
CA THR A 302 4.33 -17.50 14.79
C THR A 302 4.36 -17.14 16.27
N TYR A 303 5.31 -17.69 17.02
CA TYR A 303 5.49 -17.35 18.42
C TYR A 303 6.96 -17.38 18.82
N GLU A 304 7.28 -16.69 19.90
CA GLU A 304 8.60 -16.67 20.49
C GLU A 304 8.49 -16.64 22.02
N TYR A 305 9.50 -17.19 22.70
CA TYR A 305 9.56 -17.15 24.16
C TYR A 305 10.46 -16.01 24.65
N CYS A 306 9.89 -15.17 25.52
CA CYS A 306 10.58 -14.11 26.24
C CYS A 306 10.74 -14.48 27.73
N THR A 307 11.75 -13.89 28.38
CA THR A 307 12.02 -14.09 29.81
C THR A 307 12.41 -12.79 30.50
N ASN A 308 12.26 -12.74 31.82
CA ASN A 308 12.71 -11.63 32.64
C ASN A 308 14.24 -11.47 32.61
N MET A 309 14.68 -10.23 32.38
CA MET A 309 16.11 -9.86 32.31
C MET A 309 16.70 -9.43 33.66
N LEU A 310 15.83 -9.12 34.63
CA LEU A 310 16.21 -8.71 35.98
C LEU A 310 15.54 -9.62 37.02
N ASP A 311 16.21 -9.78 38.16
CA ASP A 311 15.70 -10.53 39.30
C ASP A 311 14.51 -9.82 39.94
N ASN A 312 13.51 -10.60 40.37
CA ASN A 312 12.40 -10.19 41.24
C ASN A 312 11.60 -8.98 40.75
N ARG A 313 11.45 -8.83 39.42
CA ARG A 313 10.50 -7.88 38.82
C ARG A 313 9.10 -8.48 38.80
N ASP A 314 8.11 -7.62 38.99
CA ASP A 314 6.68 -7.91 38.90
C ASP A 314 6.09 -7.58 37.52
N LYS A 315 6.91 -7.01 36.63
CA LYS A 315 6.52 -6.61 35.28
C LYS A 315 7.58 -6.96 34.24
N LEU A 316 7.13 -7.40 33.08
CA LEU A 316 7.93 -7.61 31.88
C LEU A 316 7.32 -6.79 30.73
N ILE A 317 8.18 -6.09 30.01
CA ILE A 317 7.80 -5.25 28.87
C ILE A 317 8.17 -5.99 27.59
N VAL A 318 7.19 -6.22 26.72
CA VAL A 318 7.39 -6.73 25.36
C VAL A 318 7.14 -5.61 24.37
N GLU A 319 8.11 -5.32 23.50
CA GLU A 319 7.95 -4.35 22.42
C GLU A 319 7.99 -5.05 21.07
N ILE A 320 6.94 -4.82 20.26
CA ILE A 320 6.82 -5.30 18.89
C ILE A 320 7.20 -4.19 17.92
N LEU A 321 7.99 -4.54 16.91
CA LEU A 321 8.60 -3.61 15.98
C LEU A 321 8.26 -4.00 14.54
N GLU A 322 8.15 -3.01 13.66
CA GLU A 322 8.00 -3.17 12.22
C GLU A 322 9.04 -2.32 11.51
N GLY A 323 9.69 -2.85 10.48
CA GLY A 323 10.61 -2.06 9.68
C GLY A 323 11.55 -2.88 8.80
N ASP A 324 12.44 -2.16 8.12
CA ASP A 324 13.56 -2.75 7.39
C ASP A 324 14.76 -2.87 8.34
N TYR A 325 15.04 -4.10 8.78
CA TYR A 325 16.11 -4.38 9.72
C TYR A 325 17.53 -4.24 9.14
N VAL A 326 17.66 -3.95 7.83
CA VAL A 326 18.92 -3.53 7.20
C VAL A 326 19.21 -2.06 7.49
N ASN A 327 18.17 -1.23 7.66
CA ASN A 327 18.30 0.19 8.00
C ASN A 327 17.53 0.53 9.29
N LEU A 328 18.24 0.47 10.42
CA LEU A 328 17.67 0.65 11.76
C LEU A 328 16.97 2.01 12.00
N SER A 329 17.19 3.03 11.15
CA SER A 329 16.50 4.32 11.24
C SER A 329 15.00 4.23 10.92
N ASN A 330 14.58 3.16 10.23
CA ASN A 330 13.21 2.98 9.74
C ASN A 330 12.44 1.91 10.53
N ILE A 331 12.76 1.73 11.81
CA ILE A 331 12.05 0.82 12.69
C ILE A 331 10.99 1.59 13.46
N ASN A 332 9.73 1.20 13.29
CA ASN A 332 8.60 1.71 14.04
C ASN A 332 8.24 0.76 15.20
N THR A 333 7.83 1.30 16.34
CA THR A 333 7.28 0.50 17.43
C THR A 333 5.79 0.35 17.22
N LEU A 334 5.34 -0.88 16.99
CA LEU A 334 3.93 -1.20 16.74
C LEU A 334 3.13 -1.34 18.04
N ALA A 335 3.73 -1.96 19.06
CA ALA A 335 3.05 -2.23 20.32
C ALA A 335 4.03 -2.35 21.47
N LYS A 336 3.55 -2.01 22.66
CA LYS A 336 4.25 -2.20 23.93
C LYS A 336 3.29 -2.86 24.91
N LEU A 337 3.60 -4.08 25.32
CA LEU A 337 2.79 -4.87 26.23
C LEU A 337 3.47 -4.92 27.60
N ASP A 338 2.79 -4.40 28.61
CA ASP A 338 3.19 -4.52 30.01
C ASP A 338 2.51 -5.75 30.62
N ILE A 339 3.29 -6.79 30.89
CA ILE A 339 2.80 -8.07 31.41
C ILE A 339 3.18 -8.17 32.89
N SER A 340 2.18 -8.37 33.75
CA SER A 340 2.42 -8.70 35.15
C SER A 340 2.96 -10.12 35.28
N ILE A 341 4.12 -10.25 35.93
CA ILE A 341 4.82 -11.53 36.12
C ILE A 341 5.09 -11.78 37.60
N PRO A 342 5.12 -13.05 38.06
CA PRO A 342 5.53 -13.36 39.42
C PRO A 342 7.03 -13.03 39.61
N PRO A 343 7.43 -12.43 40.76
CA PRO A 343 8.84 -12.13 41.05
C PRO A 343 9.68 -13.42 41.10
N ARG A 344 10.67 -13.53 40.22
CA ARG A 344 11.57 -14.67 40.12
C ARG A 344 13.00 -14.25 39.78
N PRO A 345 14.01 -15.12 39.99
CA PRO A 345 15.35 -14.90 39.44
C PRO A 345 15.30 -14.70 37.92
N ARG A 346 16.29 -13.98 37.38
CA ARG A 346 16.49 -13.73 35.97
C ARG A 346 16.44 -15.04 35.17
N GLY A 347 15.75 -15.03 34.03
CA GLY A 347 15.68 -16.18 33.14
C GLY A 347 14.65 -17.24 33.55
N LYS A 348 13.76 -16.96 34.51
CA LYS A 348 12.83 -17.95 35.08
C LYS A 348 11.36 -17.72 34.75
N ASN A 349 10.97 -16.55 34.25
CA ASN A 349 9.64 -16.35 33.70
C ASN A 349 9.62 -16.84 32.24
N LYS A 350 8.54 -17.51 31.82
CA LYS A 350 8.36 -17.96 30.45
C LYS A 350 7.13 -17.28 29.87
N ILE A 351 7.36 -16.28 29.03
CA ILE A 351 6.29 -15.53 28.38
C ILE A 351 6.26 -15.95 26.92
N LYS A 352 5.16 -16.59 26.49
CA LYS A 352 4.92 -16.90 25.09
C LYS A 352 4.33 -15.67 24.41
N VAL A 353 5.02 -15.11 23.43
CA VAL A 353 4.53 -14.00 22.61
C VAL A 353 4.15 -14.56 21.25
N GLU A 354 2.87 -14.53 20.93
CA GLU A 354 2.28 -14.98 19.68
C GLU A 354 1.95 -13.79 18.80
N LEU A 355 2.37 -13.86 17.53
CA LEU A 355 2.11 -12.89 16.49
C LEU A 355 1.25 -13.56 15.43
N ASN A 356 0.05 -13.02 15.18
CA ASN A 356 -0.89 -13.55 14.20
C ASN A 356 -1.35 -12.45 13.25
N ILE A 357 -1.05 -12.60 11.97
CA ILE A 357 -1.47 -11.69 10.90
C ILE A 357 -2.64 -12.33 10.17
N ASP A 358 -3.76 -11.59 10.10
CA ASP A 358 -4.97 -12.05 9.41
C ASP A 358 -4.91 -11.83 7.89
N VAL A 359 -6.01 -12.15 7.20
CA VAL A 359 -6.14 -11.97 5.73
C VAL A 359 -6.11 -10.51 5.28
N ASN A 360 -6.34 -9.55 6.18
CA ASN A 360 -6.26 -8.11 5.90
C ASN A 360 -4.85 -7.55 6.12
N GLY A 361 -3.90 -8.39 6.55
CA GLY A 361 -2.58 -7.96 6.96
C GLY A 361 -2.56 -7.27 8.33
N ILE A 362 -3.58 -7.47 9.17
CA ILE A 362 -3.68 -6.87 10.51
C ILE A 362 -3.06 -7.81 11.55
N LEU A 363 -2.06 -7.31 12.28
CA LEU A 363 -1.36 -8.04 13.33
C LEU A 363 -2.12 -8.02 14.66
N ASN A 364 -2.35 -9.22 15.19
CA ASN A 364 -2.84 -9.49 16.53
C ASN A 364 -1.69 -10.06 17.36
N ILE A 365 -1.46 -9.45 18.53
CA ILE A 365 -0.38 -9.81 19.43
C ILE A 365 -0.98 -10.35 20.72
N THR A 366 -0.54 -11.53 21.12
CA THR A 366 -0.93 -12.15 22.38
C THR A 366 0.32 -12.48 23.16
N ALA A 367 0.38 -12.08 24.42
CA ALA A 367 1.47 -12.44 25.30
C ALA A 367 0.94 -13.12 26.56
N THR A 368 1.41 -14.34 26.80
CA THR A 368 0.88 -15.24 27.83
C THR A 368 1.99 -15.72 28.73
N ASP A 369 1.83 -15.53 30.04
CA ASP A 369 2.69 -16.19 31.04
C ASP A 369 2.28 -17.67 31.15
N ASP A 370 3.19 -18.57 30.79
CA ASP A 370 2.90 -19.99 30.75
C ASP A 370 2.57 -20.59 32.12
N ASP A 371 3.02 -19.97 33.21
CA ASP A 371 2.80 -20.50 34.57
C ASP A 371 1.53 -19.94 35.20
N THR A 372 1.32 -18.63 35.10
CA THR A 372 0.14 -17.98 35.70
C THR A 372 -1.08 -18.00 34.79
N LYS A 373 -0.88 -18.28 33.49
CA LYS A 373 -1.88 -18.15 32.43
C LYS A 373 -2.48 -16.75 32.29
N VAL A 374 -1.83 -15.75 32.89
CA VAL A 374 -2.16 -14.34 32.65
C VAL A 374 -1.82 -14.01 31.21
N GLU A 375 -2.80 -13.47 30.50
CA GLU A 375 -2.74 -13.17 29.08
C GLU A 375 -3.01 -11.68 28.86
N VAL A 376 -2.17 -11.04 28.04
CA VAL A 376 -2.38 -9.68 27.56
C VAL A 376 -2.49 -9.75 26.05
N LYS A 377 -3.64 -9.31 25.52
CA LYS A 377 -3.87 -9.20 24.08
C LYS A 377 -3.84 -7.75 23.67
N THR A 378 -3.29 -7.49 22.50
CA THR A 378 -3.43 -6.20 21.84
C THR A 378 -3.50 -6.39 20.32
N THR A 379 -4.32 -5.59 19.68
CA THR A 379 -4.25 -5.33 18.23
C THR A 379 -3.60 -3.96 18.11
N ILE A 380 -2.66 -3.77 17.17
CA ILE A 380 -1.80 -2.58 17.08
C ILE A 380 -2.59 -1.29 17.35
N GLN A 381 -2.25 -0.65 18.47
CA GLN A 381 -2.81 0.63 18.90
C GLN A 381 -1.85 1.73 18.46
N ASN A 382 -2.10 2.29 17.29
CA ASN A 382 -1.98 3.73 17.15
C ASN A 382 -3.37 4.21 16.74
N GLU A 383 -4.11 4.75 17.72
CA GLU A 383 -5.43 5.35 17.55
C GLU A 383 -6.52 4.41 17.00
N LYS A 384 -6.54 3.15 17.47
CA LYS A 384 -7.73 2.31 17.25
C LYS A 384 -8.91 2.94 17.96
N LEU A 385 -9.87 3.44 17.19
CA LEU A 385 -11.11 3.97 17.72
C LEU A 385 -11.85 2.84 18.40
N ASN A 386 -12.27 3.05 19.64
CA ASN A 386 -13.17 2.10 20.29
C ASN A 386 -14.57 2.16 19.66
N GLU A 387 -15.41 1.14 19.88
CA GLU A 387 -16.75 1.09 19.29
C GLU A 387 -17.58 2.34 19.61
N LEU A 388 -17.44 2.93 20.81
CA LEU A 388 -18.16 4.14 21.18
C LEU A 388 -17.66 5.36 20.40
N GLU A 389 -16.36 5.46 20.13
CA GLU A 389 -15.78 6.52 19.31
C GLU A 389 -16.20 6.39 17.85
N ILE A 390 -16.23 5.16 17.31
CA ILE A 390 -16.72 4.88 15.95
C ILE A 390 -18.20 5.29 15.83
N VAL A 391 -19.04 4.88 16.78
CA VAL A 391 -20.47 5.25 16.80
C VAL A 391 -20.64 6.76 16.91
N LYS A 392 -19.90 7.41 17.81
CA LYS A 392 -19.96 8.87 17.98
C LYS A 392 -19.53 9.60 16.72
N MET A 393 -18.45 9.18 16.07
CA MET A 393 -18.00 9.79 14.82
C MET A 393 -18.98 9.54 13.68
N ALA A 394 -19.65 8.39 13.65
CA ALA A 394 -20.72 8.11 12.70
C ALA A 394 -21.96 8.98 12.93
N GLU A 395 -22.29 9.31 14.18
CA GLU A 395 -23.39 10.24 14.53
C GLU A 395 -23.10 11.71 14.19
N GLU A 396 -21.82 12.10 14.11
CA GLU A 396 -21.36 13.46 13.79
C GLU A 396 -21.26 13.74 12.28
N LEU A 397 -21.35 12.71 11.43
CA LEU A 397 -21.33 12.77 9.96
C LEU A 397 -22.74 12.88 9.38
#